data_AF-X6NS34-F1
#
_entry.id   AF-X6NS34-F1
#
_cell.length_a   1.000
_cell.length_b   1.000
_cell.length_c   1.000
_cell.angle_alpha   90.00
_cell.angle_beta   90.00
_cell.angle_gamma   90.00
#
_symmetry.space_group_name_H-M   'P 1'
#
loop_
_entity.id
_entity.type
_entity.pdbx_description
1 polymer ?
#
loop_
_entity_poly.entity_id
_entity_poly.type
_entity_poly.pdbx_seq_one_letter_code
_entity_poly.pdbx_strand_id
1 'polypeptide(L)'
;MAEVDDNSSFEATSEKQANTKVDDYIAQHNKLAESVRQFEETRKKILKKKLREQTYFLIKTKKKEKAEASEQKEEKKEEDTTKDNNTAQKDDNVDIDALSKSCLNKGIFFGKSYEECELIHLPQYAVAIPAGLEGLKRRLLECEYITIINNNNKNNNDKNEKRIEGNVLNNGSKISELQCTPIEMAQVLKSWFREVLCDDPGFVTLKLLEARTEAEVKDAFTELTEPRRSVLLWIFDLWIEVEQRCNKNKMTLQSMSIVFSPNLVRTGDASNPMIFLQYQKEAQRVLEIAAHLRKSGQLQFDTAVLFLIPLFSFFLKPHLYKKKNLMYCSFCF
;
A
#
# COMPACT_ATOMS: atom_id res chain seq x y z
N MET A 1 -55.20 14.36 -70.46
CA MET A 1 -55.57 13.82 -69.14
C MET A 1 -54.35 13.04 -68.67
N ALA A 2 -53.41 13.68 -67.98
CA ALA A 2 -53.44 14.27 -66.63
C ALA A 2 -53.16 13.21 -65.56
N GLU A 3 -51.87 12.95 -65.32
CA GLU A 3 -51.34 12.30 -64.12
C GLU A 3 -49.92 12.85 -63.86
N VAL A 4 -49.80 13.80 -62.94
CA VAL A 4 -48.54 14.12 -62.25
C VAL A 4 -48.91 14.62 -60.84
N ASP A 5 -48.04 14.27 -59.88
CA ASP A 5 -47.86 14.85 -58.54
C ASP A 5 -48.66 14.26 -57.37
N ASP A 6 -48.12 13.19 -56.76
CA ASP A 6 -48.47 12.80 -55.38
C ASP A 6 -47.29 12.25 -54.54
N ASN A 7 -46.03 12.47 -54.96
CA ASN A 7 -44.84 11.94 -54.25
C ASN A 7 -44.18 12.91 -53.25
N SER A 8 -44.66 14.15 -53.15
CA SER A 8 -44.03 15.21 -52.34
C SER A 8 -44.35 15.13 -50.84
N SER A 9 -45.47 14.49 -50.44
CA SER A 9 -45.89 14.52 -49.02
C SER A 9 -45.23 13.46 -48.12
N PHE A 10 -44.63 12.42 -48.69
CA PHE A 10 -44.06 11.31 -47.90
C PHE A 10 -42.64 11.62 -47.36
N GLU A 11 -41.84 12.39 -48.09
CA GLU A 11 -40.47 12.74 -47.65
C GLU A 11 -40.49 13.72 -46.45
N ALA A 12 -41.44 14.65 -46.41
CA ALA A 12 -41.53 15.67 -45.36
C ALA A 12 -41.90 15.12 -43.96
N THR A 13 -42.52 13.95 -43.87
CA THR A 13 -42.89 13.32 -42.59
C THR A 13 -41.75 12.49 -42.00
N SER A 14 -40.93 11.86 -42.86
CA SER A 14 -39.74 11.12 -42.46
C SER A 14 -38.66 12.03 -41.86
N GLU A 15 -38.42 13.19 -42.48
CA GLU A 15 -37.40 14.14 -42.03
C GLU A 15 -37.74 14.77 -40.67
N LYS A 16 -39.03 15.08 -40.43
CA LYS A 16 -39.48 15.57 -39.11
C LYS A 16 -39.28 14.54 -38.00
N GLN A 17 -39.56 13.26 -38.26
CA GLN A 17 -39.35 12.19 -37.28
C GLN A 17 -37.86 11.94 -36.99
N ALA A 18 -36.99 12.08 -38.00
CA ALA A 18 -35.55 11.99 -37.81
C ALA A 18 -35.02 13.12 -36.92
N ASN A 19 -35.46 14.35 -37.15
CA ASN A 19 -35.04 15.52 -36.36
C ASN A 19 -35.47 15.40 -34.88
N THR A 20 -36.70 14.93 -34.60
CA THR A 20 -37.14 14.75 -33.21
C THR A 20 -36.28 13.73 -32.44
N LYS A 21 -35.86 12.64 -33.09
CA LYS A 21 -34.98 11.65 -32.45
C LYS A 21 -33.59 12.19 -32.14
N VAL A 22 -33.06 13.06 -33.00
CA VAL A 22 -31.77 13.73 -32.77
C VAL A 22 -31.87 14.69 -31.59
N ASP A 23 -32.94 15.48 -31.50
CA ASP A 23 -33.16 16.40 -30.38
C ASP A 23 -33.31 15.66 -29.04
N ASP A 24 -34.05 14.55 -29.02
CA ASP A 24 -34.18 13.69 -27.83
C ASP A 24 -32.83 13.12 -27.39
N TYR A 25 -32.00 12.69 -28.35
CA TYR A 25 -30.66 12.17 -28.05
C TYR A 25 -29.75 13.26 -27.47
N ILE A 26 -29.78 14.48 -28.04
CA ILE A 26 -29.02 15.63 -27.53
C ILE A 26 -29.48 15.99 -26.11
N ALA A 27 -30.79 15.98 -25.85
CA ALA A 27 -31.34 16.26 -24.53
C ALA A 27 -30.89 15.20 -23.49
N GLN A 28 -30.91 13.92 -23.85
CA GLN A 28 -30.42 12.84 -22.98
C GLN A 28 -28.93 12.97 -22.70
N HIS A 29 -28.12 13.28 -23.71
CA HIS A 29 -26.68 13.46 -23.55
C HIS A 29 -26.35 14.66 -22.65
N ASN A 30 -27.05 15.78 -22.80
CA ASN A 30 -26.88 16.95 -21.95
C ASN A 30 -27.27 16.66 -20.49
N LYS A 31 -28.37 15.94 -20.27
CA LYS A 31 -28.79 15.51 -18.92
C LYS A 31 -27.75 14.59 -18.26
N LEU A 32 -27.16 13.68 -19.03
CA LEU A 32 -26.08 12.82 -18.54
C LEU A 32 -24.83 13.63 -18.18
N ALA A 33 -24.45 14.59 -19.03
CA ALA A 33 -23.30 15.46 -18.78
C ALA A 33 -23.47 16.31 -17.50
N GLU A 34 -24.68 16.82 -17.23
CA GLU A 34 -24.98 17.52 -15.98
C GLU A 34 -24.89 16.61 -14.75
N SER A 35 -25.40 15.38 -14.85
CA SER A 35 -25.30 14.38 -13.76
C SER A 35 -23.84 14.05 -13.43
N VAL A 36 -22.99 13.88 -14.46
CA VAL A 36 -21.54 13.66 -14.28
C VAL A 36 -20.88 14.85 -13.59
N ARG A 37 -21.20 16.09 -13.99
CA ARG A 37 -20.68 17.31 -13.34
C ARG A 37 -21.08 17.39 -11.87
N GLN A 38 -22.34 17.12 -11.53
CA GLN A 38 -22.82 17.12 -10.15
C GLN A 38 -22.12 16.04 -9.29
N PHE A 39 -21.88 14.86 -9.86
CA PHE A 39 -21.14 13.79 -9.20
C PHE A 39 -19.68 14.20 -8.92
N GLU A 40 -19.00 14.80 -9.90
CA GLU A 40 -17.62 15.30 -9.72
C GLU A 40 -17.52 16.39 -8.66
N GLU A 41 -18.46 17.33 -8.61
CA GLU A 41 -18.51 18.37 -7.58
C GLU A 41 -18.71 17.77 -6.19
N THR A 42 -19.58 16.78 -6.07
CA THR A 42 -19.84 16.06 -4.81
C THR A 42 -18.59 15.31 -4.36
N ARG A 43 -17.93 14.60 -5.29
CA ARG A 43 -16.66 13.90 -5.03
C ARG A 43 -15.57 14.87 -4.56
N LYS A 44 -15.43 16.05 -5.20
CA LYS A 44 -14.48 17.10 -4.79
C LYS A 44 -14.78 17.62 -3.38
N LYS A 45 -16.06 17.83 -3.03
CA LYS A 45 -16.47 18.25 -1.67
C LYS A 45 -16.10 17.20 -0.61
N ILE A 46 -16.35 15.91 -0.89
CA ILE A 46 -15.99 14.80 0.00
C ILE A 46 -14.48 14.72 0.19
N LEU A 47 -13.70 14.79 -0.90
CA LEU A 47 -12.24 14.71 -0.83
C LEU A 47 -11.64 15.89 -0.03
N LYS A 48 -12.16 17.10 -0.25
CA LYS A 48 -11.74 18.29 0.52
C LYS A 48 -12.08 18.17 2.01
N LYS A 49 -13.20 17.53 2.36
CA LYS A 49 -13.55 17.24 3.76
C LYS A 49 -12.57 16.24 4.39
N LYS A 50 -12.31 15.10 3.72
CA LYS A 50 -11.33 14.10 4.18
C LYS A 50 -9.93 14.68 4.38
N LEU A 51 -9.47 15.52 3.44
CA LEU A 51 -8.15 16.18 3.53
C LEU A 51 -8.07 17.11 4.76
N ARG A 52 -9.14 17.84 5.08
CA ARG A 52 -9.21 18.69 6.28
C ARG A 52 -9.16 17.86 7.56
N GLU A 53 -9.87 16.74 7.61
CA GLU A 53 -9.86 15.82 8.75
C GLU A 53 -8.47 15.22 8.99
N GLN A 54 -7.80 14.75 7.93
CA GLN A 54 -6.42 14.27 7.98
C GLN A 54 -5.43 15.37 8.44
N THR A 55 -5.57 16.59 7.90
CA THR A 55 -4.72 17.72 8.29
C THR A 55 -4.90 18.06 9.77
N TYR A 56 -6.14 18.08 10.25
CA TYR A 56 -6.45 18.32 11.66
C TYR A 56 -5.84 17.25 12.58
N PHE A 57 -5.95 15.98 12.19
CA PHE A 57 -5.36 14.87 12.94
C PHE A 57 -3.83 15.02 13.05
N LEU A 58 -3.15 15.31 11.94
CA LEU A 58 -1.69 15.49 11.91
C LEU A 58 -1.23 16.70 12.76
N ILE A 59 -2.00 17.79 12.78
CA ILE A 59 -1.71 18.93 13.65
C ILE A 59 -1.87 18.54 15.13
N LYS A 60 -2.91 17.75 15.45
CA LYS A 60 -3.17 17.29 16.81
C LYS A 60 -2.06 16.36 17.33
N THR A 61 -1.59 15.42 16.52
CA THR A 61 -0.49 14.52 16.89
C THR A 61 0.81 15.28 17.11
N LYS A 62 1.18 16.19 16.20
CA LYS A 62 2.37 17.04 16.36
C LYS A 62 2.33 17.94 17.60
N LYS A 63 1.15 18.39 18.02
CA LYS A 63 1.00 19.15 19.28
C LYS A 63 1.23 18.26 20.50
N LYS A 64 0.75 17.01 20.47
CA LYS A 64 0.96 16.03 21.55
C LYS A 64 2.44 15.66 21.68
N GLU A 65 3.10 15.34 20.57
CA GLU A 65 4.56 15.05 20.54
C GLU A 65 5.39 16.22 21.09
N LYS A 66 5.02 17.47 20.77
CA LYS A 66 5.70 18.66 21.32
C LYS A 66 5.49 18.83 22.83
N ALA A 67 4.32 18.49 23.35
CA ALA A 67 4.02 18.56 24.78
C ALA A 67 4.82 17.50 25.56
N GLU A 68 4.84 16.27 25.06
CA GLU A 68 5.63 15.16 25.65
C GLU A 68 7.14 15.47 25.61
N ALA A 69 7.63 16.07 24.52
CA ALA A 69 9.03 16.49 24.40
C ALA A 69 9.40 17.68 25.32
N SER A 70 8.45 18.51 25.75
CA SER A 70 8.70 19.54 26.75
C SER A 70 8.73 18.99 28.18
N GLU A 71 7.87 18.02 28.51
CA GLU A 71 7.85 17.36 29.82
C GLU A 71 9.16 16.58 30.08
N GLN A 72 9.67 15.86 29.07
CA GLN A 72 10.95 15.15 29.17
C GLN A 72 12.17 16.07 29.28
N LYS A 73 12.06 17.36 28.90
CA LYS A 73 13.12 18.36 29.07
C LYS A 73 13.11 19.01 30.45
N GLU A 74 11.99 18.99 31.16
CA GLU A 74 11.91 19.47 32.54
C GLU A 74 12.40 18.39 33.51
N GLU A 75 12.10 17.10 33.29
CA GLU A 75 12.62 16.00 34.11
C GLU A 75 14.15 15.82 33.99
N LYS A 76 14.73 16.09 32.80
CA LYS A 76 16.21 16.04 32.61
C LYS A 76 16.97 17.25 33.18
N LYS A 77 16.30 18.24 33.76
CA LYS A 77 16.96 19.41 34.38
C LYS A 77 17.18 19.28 35.88
N GLU A 78 16.61 18.27 36.54
CA GLU A 78 16.85 17.98 37.97
C GLU A 78 17.89 16.89 38.23
N GLU A 79 18.39 16.22 37.18
CA GLU A 79 19.28 15.07 37.32
C GLU A 79 20.51 15.17 36.40
N ASP A 80 21.29 16.25 36.53
CA ASP A 80 22.69 16.23 36.06
C ASP A 80 23.57 17.21 36.83
N THR A 81 24.07 16.75 37.98
CA THR A 81 25.46 17.00 38.36
C THR A 81 26.19 15.67 38.25
N THR A 82 27.34 15.67 37.56
CA THR A 82 28.30 14.57 37.35
C THR A 82 27.87 13.52 36.29
N LYS A 83 28.37 13.51 35.05
CA LYS A 83 29.73 13.06 34.65
C LYS A 83 29.90 13.04 33.11
N ASP A 84 31.05 13.58 32.69
CA ASP A 84 31.99 13.14 31.65
C ASP A 84 31.55 12.24 30.47
N ASN A 85 31.54 12.89 29.31
CA ASN A 85 32.15 12.52 28.02
C ASN A 85 32.75 11.11 27.86
N ASN A 86 32.13 10.32 26.98
CA ASN A 86 32.82 9.46 26.00
C ASN A 86 31.80 8.94 24.96
N THR A 87 31.66 9.63 23.83
CA THR A 87 30.87 9.15 22.68
C THR A 87 31.82 8.51 21.67
N ALA A 88 32.03 7.20 21.82
CA ALA A 88 32.60 6.38 20.76
C ALA A 88 31.51 6.09 19.72
N GLN A 89 31.77 6.44 18.46
CA GLN A 89 31.02 5.93 17.31
C GLN A 89 31.09 4.41 17.34
N LYS A 90 29.96 3.77 17.65
CA LYS A 90 29.76 2.35 17.49
C LYS A 90 29.26 2.13 16.07
N ASP A 91 30.01 1.37 15.28
CA ASP A 91 29.51 0.80 14.05
C ASP A 91 28.35 -0.14 14.40
N ASP A 92 27.12 0.36 14.29
CA ASP A 92 25.90 -0.40 14.51
C ASP A 92 25.68 -1.35 13.33
N ASN A 93 26.49 -2.41 13.25
CA ASN A 93 26.19 -3.56 12.42
C ASN A 93 24.99 -4.28 13.06
N VAL A 94 23.79 -3.79 12.76
CA VAL A 94 22.53 -4.34 13.26
C VAL A 94 22.42 -5.78 12.79
N ASP A 95 22.49 -6.72 13.73
CA ASP A 95 22.24 -8.13 13.46
C ASP A 95 20.75 -8.33 13.07
N ILE A 96 20.49 -8.31 11.77
CA ILE A 96 19.16 -8.49 11.18
C ILE A 96 18.54 -9.82 11.65
N ASP A 97 19.37 -10.86 11.84
CA ASP A 97 18.89 -12.16 12.29
C ASP A 97 18.40 -12.10 13.75
N ALA A 98 19.18 -11.48 14.64
CA ALA A 98 18.74 -11.26 16.02
C ALA A 98 17.48 -10.39 16.10
N LEU A 99 17.39 -9.36 15.26
CA LEU A 99 16.22 -8.48 15.19
C LEU A 99 14.98 -9.25 14.73
N SER A 100 15.10 -10.04 13.67
CA SER A 100 14.04 -10.92 13.16
C SER A 100 13.65 -12.02 14.18
N LYS A 101 14.61 -12.59 14.94
CA LYS A 101 14.31 -13.52 16.05
C LYS A 101 13.44 -12.90 17.13
N SER A 102 13.66 -11.62 17.44
CA SER A 102 12.89 -10.92 18.48
C SER A 102 11.39 -10.84 18.14
N CYS A 103 11.03 -10.88 16.85
CA CYS A 103 9.66 -10.88 16.37
C CYS A 103 8.84 -12.10 16.78
N LEU A 104 9.48 -13.22 17.13
CA LEU A 104 8.79 -14.43 17.60
C LEU A 104 8.01 -14.17 18.89
N ASN A 105 8.39 -13.16 19.66
CA ASN A 105 7.70 -12.76 20.89
C ASN A 105 6.58 -11.74 20.66
N LYS A 106 6.28 -11.38 19.42
CA LYS A 106 5.27 -10.39 19.06
C LYS A 106 3.98 -11.09 18.60
N GLY A 107 2.85 -10.44 18.82
CA GLY A 107 1.56 -10.87 18.28
C GLY A 107 1.35 -10.37 16.86
N ILE A 108 0.29 -10.83 16.21
CA ILE A 108 -0.21 -10.27 14.95
C ILE A 108 -1.67 -9.88 15.14
N PHE A 109 -2.04 -8.70 14.66
CA PHE A 109 -3.39 -8.19 14.77
C PHE A 109 -4.05 -8.17 13.39
N PHE A 110 -5.24 -8.76 13.33
CA PHE A 110 -6.10 -8.80 12.14
C PHE A 110 -7.11 -7.66 12.18
N GLY A 111 -7.58 -7.23 11.01
CA GLY A 111 -8.61 -6.18 10.91
C GLY A 111 -8.18 -4.78 11.37
N LYS A 112 -6.88 -4.57 11.65
CA LYS A 112 -6.32 -3.27 12.02
C LYS A 112 -5.73 -2.56 10.81
N SER A 113 -5.60 -1.24 10.91
CA SER A 113 -4.80 -0.46 9.97
C SER A 113 -3.30 -0.78 10.15
N TYR A 114 -2.51 -0.47 9.13
CA TYR A 114 -1.07 -0.71 9.15
C TYR A 114 -0.38 0.07 10.28
N GLU A 115 -0.86 1.30 10.54
CA GLU A 115 -0.34 2.22 11.55
C GLU A 115 -0.58 1.74 12.99
N GLU A 116 -1.55 0.84 13.19
CA GLU A 116 -1.87 0.25 14.49
C GLU A 116 -1.08 -1.04 14.78
N CYS A 117 -0.31 -1.52 13.81
CA CYS A 117 0.54 -2.68 13.98
C CYS A 117 1.80 -2.33 14.76
N GLU A 118 2.33 -3.28 15.52
CA GLU A 118 3.68 -3.16 16.04
C GLU A 118 4.67 -3.35 14.88
N LEU A 119 5.51 -2.35 14.62
CA LEU A 119 6.40 -2.32 13.46
C LEU A 119 7.86 -2.57 13.86
N ILE A 120 8.60 -3.22 12.97
CA ILE A 120 10.04 -3.45 13.09
C ILE A 120 10.77 -2.91 11.86
N HIS A 121 11.84 -2.13 12.10
CA HIS A 121 12.64 -1.58 11.03
C HIS A 121 13.66 -2.61 10.56
N LEU A 122 13.51 -3.07 9.32
CA LEU A 122 14.46 -3.98 8.67
C LEU A 122 15.18 -3.18 7.57
N PRO A 123 16.53 -3.17 7.53
CA PRO A 123 17.30 -2.26 6.69
C PRO A 123 17.08 -2.45 5.18
N GLN A 124 16.57 -3.61 4.78
CA GLN A 124 16.26 -3.93 3.39
C GLN A 124 14.94 -3.34 2.87
N TYR A 125 14.14 -2.68 3.73
CA TYR A 125 12.87 -2.05 3.35
C TYR A 125 12.82 -0.57 3.74
N ALA A 126 12.03 0.21 2.99
CA ALA A 126 11.91 1.65 3.18
C ALA A 126 11.23 2.02 4.51
N VAL A 127 10.19 1.26 4.84
CA VAL A 127 9.38 1.44 6.05
C VAL A 127 9.40 0.19 6.89
N ALA A 128 9.13 0.37 8.18
CA ALA A 128 9.10 -0.70 9.15
C ALA A 128 7.94 -1.67 8.86
N ILE A 129 8.21 -2.98 8.92
CA ILE A 129 7.25 -4.06 8.61
C ILE A 129 6.53 -4.48 9.89
N PRO A 130 5.27 -4.94 9.86
CA PRO A 130 4.61 -5.51 11.03
C PRO A 130 5.44 -6.65 11.64
N ALA A 131 5.85 -6.49 12.90
CA ALA A 131 6.71 -7.45 13.59
C ALA A 131 6.08 -8.85 13.67
N GLY A 132 4.76 -8.92 13.83
CA GLY A 132 4.03 -10.18 13.78
C GLY A 132 4.15 -10.92 12.43
N LEU A 133 4.19 -10.21 11.30
CA LEU A 133 4.43 -10.83 10.00
C LEU A 133 5.84 -11.40 9.90
N GLU A 134 6.84 -10.64 10.33
CA GLU A 134 8.22 -11.09 10.34
C GLU A 134 8.40 -12.32 11.25
N GLY A 135 7.75 -12.33 12.41
CA GLY A 135 7.73 -13.49 13.30
C GLY A 135 7.09 -14.72 12.64
N LEU A 136 5.95 -14.56 11.94
CA LEU A 136 5.29 -15.65 11.23
C LEU A 136 6.14 -16.18 10.07
N LYS A 137 6.74 -15.28 9.27
CA LYS A 137 7.70 -15.65 8.21
C LYS A 137 8.82 -16.50 8.81
N ARG A 138 9.43 -16.03 9.88
CA ARG A 138 10.56 -16.71 10.50
C ARG A 138 10.18 -18.10 11.01
N ARG A 139 9.07 -18.19 11.75
CA ARG A 139 8.57 -19.46 12.27
C ARG A 139 8.21 -20.45 11.16
N LEU A 140 7.63 -19.96 10.06
CA LEU A 140 7.33 -20.75 8.87
C LEU A 140 8.61 -21.30 8.22
N LEU A 141 9.67 -20.49 8.13
CA LEU A 141 10.94 -20.90 7.52
C LEU A 141 11.77 -21.82 8.43
N GLU A 142 11.61 -21.72 9.75
CA GLU A 142 12.21 -22.65 10.73
C GLU A 142 11.56 -24.04 10.67
N CYS A 143 10.32 -24.14 10.20
CA CYS A 143 9.68 -25.42 9.96
C CYS A 143 10.34 -26.13 8.77
N GLU A 144 11.08 -27.21 9.04
CA GLU A 144 11.73 -28.04 8.03
C GLU A 144 10.74 -28.65 7.01
N TYR A 145 9.46 -28.69 7.37
CA TYR A 145 8.37 -29.33 6.63
C TYR A 145 7.36 -28.33 6.03
N ILE A 146 7.79 -27.43 5.15
CA ILE A 146 6.86 -26.81 4.18
C ILE A 146 6.40 -27.88 3.15
N THR A 147 6.33 -29.16 3.49
CA THR A 147 6.34 -30.25 2.50
C THR A 147 4.94 -30.61 1.97
N ILE A 148 3.85 -30.02 2.46
CA ILE A 148 2.51 -30.50 2.06
C ILE A 148 1.52 -29.35 1.95
N ILE A 149 1.58 -28.56 0.87
CA ILE A 149 0.51 -27.60 0.55
C ILE A 149 -0.69 -28.29 -0.14
N ASN A 150 -0.63 -29.61 -0.42
CA ASN A 150 -1.64 -30.34 -1.21
C ASN A 150 -2.53 -31.35 -0.46
N ASN A 151 -2.53 -31.44 0.88
CA ASN A 151 -3.40 -32.42 1.57
C ASN A 151 -4.82 -31.89 1.87
N ASN A 152 -5.72 -32.17 0.92
CA ASN A 152 -7.15 -32.56 0.94
C ASN A 152 -8.09 -32.39 2.17
N ASN A 153 -7.73 -31.75 3.28
CA ASN A 153 -8.64 -31.57 4.43
C ASN A 153 -9.04 -30.10 4.65
N LYS A 154 -9.58 -29.46 3.60
CA LYS A 154 -10.08 -28.07 3.61
C LYS A 154 -10.97 -27.74 4.83
N ASN A 155 -11.90 -28.63 5.18
CA ASN A 155 -12.90 -28.37 6.23
C ASN A 155 -12.34 -28.28 7.66
N ASN A 156 -11.22 -28.95 7.97
CA ASN A 156 -10.58 -28.85 9.29
C ASN A 156 -9.63 -27.66 9.37
N ASN A 157 -9.00 -27.31 8.25
CA ASN A 157 -8.05 -26.20 8.16
C ASN A 157 -8.75 -24.85 8.36
N ASP A 158 -9.93 -24.63 7.75
CA ASP A 158 -10.68 -23.37 7.90
C ASP A 158 -11.16 -23.10 9.35
N LYS A 159 -11.49 -24.17 10.10
CA LYS A 159 -11.87 -24.05 11.52
C LYS A 159 -10.67 -23.74 12.41
N ASN A 160 -9.50 -24.30 12.09
CA ASN A 160 -8.28 -24.06 12.84
C ASN A 160 -7.66 -22.69 12.54
N GLU A 161 -7.75 -22.23 11.30
CA GLU A 161 -7.35 -20.87 10.88
C GLU A 161 -8.07 -19.81 11.70
N LYS A 162 -9.41 -19.83 11.70
CA LYS A 162 -10.24 -18.91 12.50
C LYS A 162 -9.98 -19.02 14.01
N ARG A 163 -9.66 -20.22 14.50
CA ARG A 163 -9.26 -20.45 15.90
C ARG A 163 -7.93 -19.73 16.21
N ILE A 164 -6.95 -19.83 15.33
CA ILE A 164 -5.61 -19.23 15.53
C ILE A 164 -5.70 -17.70 15.40
N GLU A 165 -6.42 -17.19 14.40
CA GLU A 165 -6.68 -15.76 14.18
C GLU A 165 -7.42 -15.13 15.36
N GLY A 166 -8.59 -15.68 15.72
CA GLY A 166 -9.50 -15.10 16.70
C GLY A 166 -9.11 -15.32 18.16
N ASN A 167 -8.56 -16.49 18.52
CA ASN A 167 -8.35 -16.83 19.93
C ASN A 167 -6.90 -16.69 20.42
N VAL A 168 -5.92 -16.70 19.52
CA VAL A 168 -4.50 -16.74 19.92
C VAL A 168 -3.78 -15.44 19.53
N LEU A 169 -3.89 -15.04 18.26
CA LEU A 169 -3.08 -13.94 17.75
C LEU A 169 -3.65 -12.55 18.05
N ASN A 170 -4.96 -12.35 17.90
CA ASN A 170 -5.62 -11.09 18.26
C ASN A 170 -5.56 -10.75 19.76
N ASN A 171 -5.30 -11.76 20.61
CA ASN A 171 -5.11 -11.59 22.05
C ASN A 171 -3.66 -11.28 22.44
N GLY A 172 -2.76 -11.10 21.45
CA GLY A 172 -1.36 -10.77 21.69
C GLY A 172 -0.48 -11.96 22.10
N SER A 173 -0.91 -13.20 21.85
CA SER A 173 -0.05 -14.37 22.12
C SER A 173 1.20 -14.32 21.25
N LYS A 174 2.31 -14.84 21.79
CA LYS A 174 3.58 -14.87 21.07
C LYS A 174 3.54 -15.89 19.95
N ILE A 175 4.12 -15.54 18.80
CA ILE A 175 4.27 -16.44 17.66
C ILE A 175 5.07 -17.71 18.01
N SER A 176 6.07 -17.60 18.89
CA SER A 176 6.85 -18.74 19.39
C SER A 176 6.01 -19.80 20.12
N GLU A 177 4.89 -19.39 20.71
CA GLU A 177 4.02 -20.24 21.52
C GLU A 177 2.88 -20.85 20.69
N LEU A 178 2.78 -20.49 19.40
CA LEU A 178 1.76 -21.02 18.50
C LEU A 178 1.93 -22.52 18.28
N GLN A 179 0.95 -23.27 18.76
CA GLN A 179 0.78 -24.69 18.44
C GLN A 179 -0.02 -24.81 17.14
N CYS A 180 0.66 -24.60 16.02
CA CYS A 180 0.07 -24.75 14.69
C CYS A 180 1.04 -25.45 13.72
N THR A 181 0.47 -26.13 12.75
CA THR A 181 1.19 -26.73 11.63
C THR A 181 1.72 -25.64 10.67
N PRO A 182 2.73 -25.94 9.83
CA PRO A 182 3.21 -25.00 8.82
C PRO A 182 2.12 -24.53 7.84
N ILE A 183 1.15 -25.39 7.54
CA ILE A 183 0.02 -25.07 6.66
C ILE A 183 -0.89 -24.03 7.31
N GLU A 184 -1.27 -24.24 8.57
CA GLU A 184 -2.08 -23.29 9.33
C GLU A 184 -1.36 -21.94 9.49
N MET A 185 -0.05 -21.95 9.70
CA MET A 185 0.77 -20.74 9.74
C MET A 185 0.75 -19.97 8.41
N ALA A 186 0.89 -20.68 7.29
CA ALA A 186 0.80 -20.07 5.96
C ALA A 186 -0.61 -19.54 5.66
N GLN A 187 -1.65 -20.20 6.17
CA GLN A 187 -3.03 -19.70 6.10
C GLN A 187 -3.19 -18.39 6.85
N VAL A 188 -2.81 -18.35 8.13
CA VAL A 188 -2.82 -17.16 8.98
C VAL A 188 -2.07 -16.00 8.34
N LEU A 189 -0.90 -16.25 7.75
CA LEU A 189 -0.10 -15.23 7.05
C LEU A 189 -0.86 -14.67 5.85
N LYS A 190 -1.49 -15.51 5.01
CA LYS A 190 -2.32 -15.05 3.87
C LYS A 190 -3.52 -14.24 4.35
N SER A 191 -4.17 -14.69 5.41
CA SER A 191 -5.37 -14.05 5.95
C SER A 191 -5.11 -12.66 6.49
N TRP A 192 -3.90 -12.42 7.00
CA TRP A 192 -3.51 -11.07 7.40
C TRP A 192 -3.61 -10.08 6.22
N PHE A 193 -3.13 -10.46 5.03
CA PHE A 193 -3.25 -9.62 3.83
C PHE A 193 -4.70 -9.40 3.40
N ARG A 194 -5.55 -10.41 3.60
CA ARG A 194 -6.99 -10.33 3.32
C ARG A 194 -7.73 -9.41 4.28
N GLU A 195 -7.26 -9.29 5.53
CA GLU A 195 -8.01 -8.64 6.62
C GLU A 195 -7.46 -7.29 7.07
N VAL A 196 -6.18 -7.00 6.85
CA VAL A 196 -5.57 -5.69 7.19
C VAL A 196 -6.35 -4.55 6.54
N LEU A 197 -6.66 -3.45 7.22
CA LEU A 197 -7.43 -2.38 6.57
C LEU A 197 -6.56 -1.68 5.50
N CYS A 198 -6.99 -1.74 4.23
CA CYS A 198 -6.33 -1.06 3.11
C CYS A 198 -7.35 -0.65 2.04
N ASP A 199 -7.06 0.45 1.32
CA ASP A 199 -7.95 0.96 0.28
C ASP A 199 -8.03 0.00 -0.91
N ASP A 200 -9.16 0.02 -1.62
CA ASP A 200 -9.31 -0.65 -2.92
C ASP A 200 -8.28 -0.13 -3.94
N PRO A 201 -7.72 -1.00 -4.79
CA PRO A 201 -7.97 -2.44 -4.91
C PRO A 201 -7.07 -3.33 -4.03
N GLY A 202 -6.59 -2.82 -2.88
CA GLY A 202 -5.73 -3.54 -1.94
C GLY A 202 -4.26 -3.16 -2.04
N PHE A 203 -3.38 -4.17 -2.06
CA PHE A 203 -1.93 -3.97 -2.21
C PHE A 203 -1.51 -3.81 -3.68
N VAL A 204 -2.26 -4.43 -4.60
CA VAL A 204 -1.96 -4.40 -6.04
C VAL A 204 -2.78 -3.30 -6.71
N THR A 205 -2.20 -2.11 -6.88
CA THR A 205 -2.90 -0.94 -7.44
C THR A 205 -3.44 -1.17 -8.85
N LEU A 206 -4.41 -0.37 -9.29
CA LEU A 206 -4.98 -0.47 -10.65
C LEU A 206 -3.90 -0.37 -11.73
N LYS A 207 -2.96 0.57 -11.59
CA LYS A 207 -1.83 0.71 -12.52
C LYS A 207 -1.01 -0.57 -12.61
N LEU A 208 -0.76 -1.23 -11.48
CA LEU A 208 -0.04 -2.50 -11.47
C LEU A 208 -0.86 -3.62 -12.11
N LEU A 209 -2.17 -3.69 -11.87
CA LEU A 209 -3.09 -4.65 -12.52
C LEU A 209 -3.20 -4.44 -14.04
N GLU A 210 -3.05 -3.20 -14.51
CA GLU A 210 -3.12 -2.82 -15.92
C GLU A 210 -1.81 -3.04 -16.68
N ALA A 211 -0.67 -3.15 -15.98
CA ALA A 211 0.64 -3.39 -16.59
C ALA A 211 0.69 -4.73 -17.33
N ARG A 212 1.08 -4.75 -18.60
CA ARG A 212 1.13 -5.94 -19.48
C ARG A 212 2.54 -6.45 -19.72
N THR A 213 3.56 -5.60 -19.61
CA THR A 213 4.96 -5.96 -19.82
C THR A 213 5.78 -5.92 -18.53
N GLU A 214 6.96 -6.55 -18.51
CA GLU A 214 7.86 -6.49 -17.34
C GLU A 214 8.30 -5.05 -17.02
N ALA A 215 8.55 -4.23 -18.04
CA ALA A 215 8.90 -2.83 -17.89
C ALA A 215 7.76 -2.04 -17.23
N GLU A 216 6.52 -2.23 -17.71
CA GLU A 216 5.34 -1.60 -17.11
C GLU A 216 5.11 -2.07 -15.67
N VAL A 217 5.35 -3.35 -15.37
CA VAL A 217 5.25 -3.87 -13.99
C VAL A 217 6.28 -3.18 -13.10
N LYS A 218 7.53 -3.05 -13.58
CA LYS A 218 8.59 -2.35 -12.85
C LYS A 218 8.22 -0.89 -12.59
N ASP A 219 7.78 -0.16 -13.61
CA ASP A 219 7.40 1.25 -13.50
C ASP A 219 6.17 1.45 -12.61
N ALA A 220 5.17 0.57 -12.72
CA ALA A 220 4.01 0.60 -11.82
C ALA A 220 4.40 0.29 -10.37
N PHE A 221 5.40 -0.57 -10.16
CA PHE A 221 5.88 -0.93 -8.83
C PHE A 221 6.66 0.21 -8.16
N THR A 222 7.50 0.93 -8.90
CA THR A 222 8.28 2.05 -8.33
C THR A 222 7.39 3.20 -7.84
N GLU A 223 6.23 3.37 -8.47
CA GLU A 223 5.21 4.35 -8.10
C GLU A 223 4.32 3.94 -6.92
N LEU A 224 4.45 2.71 -6.41
CA LEU A 224 3.70 2.30 -5.23
C LEU A 224 4.08 3.15 -4.02
N THR A 225 3.06 3.69 -3.35
CA THR A 225 3.26 4.41 -2.10
C THR A 225 3.61 3.45 -0.97
N GLU A 226 4.40 3.92 -0.01
CA GLU A 226 4.56 3.20 1.25
C GLU A 226 3.23 3.22 2.05
N PRO A 227 2.93 2.17 2.84
CA PRO A 227 3.77 0.99 3.10
C PRO A 227 3.64 -0.14 2.06
N ARG A 228 2.74 -0.01 1.07
CA ARG A 228 2.39 -1.10 0.13
C ARG A 228 3.63 -1.65 -0.56
N ARG A 229 4.52 -0.77 -1.02
CA ARG A 229 5.75 -1.15 -1.73
C ARG A 229 6.67 -1.99 -0.86
N SER A 230 7.02 -1.52 0.35
CA SER A 230 7.88 -2.28 1.27
C SER A 230 7.27 -3.62 1.69
N VAL A 231 5.95 -3.66 1.91
CA VAL A 231 5.24 -4.89 2.26
C VAL A 231 5.23 -5.89 1.11
N LEU A 232 5.05 -5.46 -0.14
CA LEU A 232 5.16 -6.34 -1.31
C LEU A 232 6.60 -6.81 -1.55
N LEU A 233 7.60 -5.95 -1.36
CA LEU A 233 9.00 -6.39 -1.38
C LEU A 233 9.25 -7.49 -0.34
N TRP A 234 8.74 -7.30 0.89
CA TRP A 234 8.86 -8.28 1.96
C TRP A 234 8.20 -9.62 1.61
N ILE A 235 7.01 -9.60 0.98
CA ILE A 235 6.33 -10.84 0.62
C ILE A 235 7.05 -11.58 -0.50
N PHE A 236 7.64 -10.87 -1.47
CA PHE A 236 8.44 -11.48 -2.53
C PHE A 236 9.70 -12.11 -1.98
N ASP A 237 10.37 -11.47 -1.01
CA ASP A 237 11.53 -12.05 -0.34
C ASP A 237 11.16 -13.37 0.37
N LEU A 238 10.01 -13.41 1.06
CA LEU A 238 9.46 -14.66 1.60
C LEU A 238 9.21 -15.72 0.50
N TRP A 239 8.61 -15.35 -0.63
CA TRP A 239 8.34 -16.30 -1.71
C TRP A 239 9.61 -16.88 -2.32
N ILE A 240 10.63 -16.04 -2.49
CA ILE A 240 11.95 -16.45 -2.97
C ILE A 240 12.59 -17.44 -1.99
N GLU A 241 12.55 -17.16 -0.70
CA GLU A 241 13.05 -18.07 0.34
C GLU A 241 12.29 -19.41 0.38
N VAL A 242 10.97 -19.39 0.16
CA VAL A 242 10.15 -20.60 0.04
C VAL A 242 10.51 -21.41 -1.22
N GLU A 243 10.70 -20.75 -2.36
CA GLU A 243 11.06 -21.41 -3.63
C GLU A 243 12.44 -22.06 -3.60
N GLN A 244 13.39 -21.56 -2.80
CA GLN A 244 14.68 -22.23 -2.60
C GLN A 244 14.53 -23.68 -2.10
N ARG A 245 13.37 -24.02 -1.51
CA ARG A 245 13.01 -25.36 -1.05
C ARG A 245 12.02 -26.07 -1.99
N CYS A 246 11.85 -25.61 -3.23
CA CYS A 246 10.93 -26.15 -4.25
C CYS A 246 11.06 -27.65 -4.45
N ASN A 247 12.28 -28.21 -4.32
CA ASN A 247 12.49 -29.65 -4.42
C ASN A 247 11.67 -30.46 -3.39
N LYS A 248 11.44 -29.89 -2.20
CA LYS A 248 10.67 -30.49 -1.11
C LYS A 248 9.21 -30.02 -1.08
N ASN A 249 8.97 -28.71 -1.16
CA ASN A 249 7.62 -28.12 -0.97
C ASN A 249 6.79 -28.01 -2.25
N LYS A 250 7.43 -28.15 -3.43
CA LYS A 250 6.82 -27.98 -4.76
C LYS A 250 6.22 -26.58 -5.02
N MET A 251 6.61 -25.59 -4.24
CA MET A 251 6.17 -24.20 -4.40
C MET A 251 7.16 -23.41 -5.25
N THR A 252 6.73 -23.07 -6.46
CA THR A 252 7.40 -22.09 -7.34
C THR A 252 6.86 -20.68 -7.09
N LEU A 253 7.53 -19.64 -7.60
CA LEU A 253 6.98 -18.27 -7.58
C LEU A 253 5.59 -18.19 -8.23
N GLN A 254 5.36 -18.94 -9.32
CA GLN A 254 4.04 -19.08 -9.95
C GLN A 254 3.00 -19.69 -9.00
N SER A 255 3.36 -20.74 -8.28
CA SER A 255 2.46 -21.37 -7.30
C SER A 255 2.14 -20.43 -6.14
N MET A 256 3.13 -19.64 -5.70
CA MET A 256 2.97 -18.62 -4.67
C MET A 256 2.06 -17.48 -5.15
N SER A 257 2.23 -16.99 -6.38
CA SER A 257 1.38 -15.94 -6.94
C SER A 257 -0.08 -16.39 -7.00
N ILE A 258 -0.38 -17.63 -7.39
CA ILE A 258 -1.74 -18.18 -7.43
C ILE A 258 -2.41 -18.12 -6.05
N VAL A 259 -1.72 -18.55 -5.00
CA VAL A 259 -2.33 -18.69 -3.66
C VAL A 259 -2.41 -17.37 -2.89
N PHE A 260 -1.51 -16.41 -3.17
CA PHE A 260 -1.50 -15.12 -2.47
C PHE A 260 -2.31 -14.04 -3.18
N SER A 261 -2.43 -14.07 -4.51
CA SER A 261 -3.11 -13.00 -5.26
C SER A 261 -4.53 -12.72 -4.78
N PRO A 262 -5.38 -13.73 -4.49
CA PRO A 262 -6.72 -13.51 -3.93
C PRO A 262 -6.75 -12.75 -2.59
N ASN A 263 -5.64 -12.77 -1.84
CA ASN A 263 -5.52 -12.12 -0.54
C ASN A 263 -4.87 -10.73 -0.63
N LEU A 264 -4.32 -10.36 -1.80
CA LEU A 264 -3.63 -9.08 -2.02
C LEU A 264 -4.48 -8.07 -2.80
N VAL A 265 -5.56 -8.54 -3.45
CA VAL A 265 -6.54 -7.69 -4.11
C VAL A 265 -7.85 -7.60 -3.35
N ARG A 266 -8.53 -6.48 -3.52
CA ARG A 266 -9.85 -6.20 -2.99
C ARG A 266 -10.69 -5.52 -4.04
N THR A 267 -11.97 -5.80 -3.97
CA THR A 267 -12.99 -5.05 -4.65
C THR A 267 -14.06 -4.83 -3.58
N GLY A 268 -14.34 -3.58 -3.21
CA GLY A 268 -15.25 -3.29 -2.11
C GLY A 268 -16.63 -3.95 -2.24
N ASP A 269 -17.42 -3.87 -1.18
CA ASP A 269 -18.65 -4.66 -0.98
C ASP A 269 -19.72 -4.54 -2.09
N ALA A 270 -19.64 -3.51 -2.95
CA ALA A 270 -20.57 -3.28 -4.07
C ALA A 270 -20.05 -3.73 -5.44
N SER A 271 -18.93 -4.45 -5.50
CA SER A 271 -18.27 -4.82 -6.75
C SER A 271 -18.86 -6.07 -7.40
N ASN A 272 -18.94 -6.04 -8.74
CA ASN A 272 -19.35 -7.19 -9.53
C ASN A 272 -18.35 -8.34 -9.33
N PRO A 273 -18.78 -9.57 -8.96
CA PRO A 273 -17.89 -10.73 -8.80
C PRO A 273 -16.95 -10.99 -9.98
N MET A 274 -17.35 -10.60 -11.20
CA MET A 274 -16.50 -10.69 -12.39
C MET A 274 -15.30 -9.75 -12.36
N ILE A 275 -15.45 -8.55 -11.78
CA ILE A 275 -14.34 -7.60 -11.61
C ILE A 275 -13.34 -8.17 -10.61
N PHE A 276 -13.82 -8.75 -9.50
CA PHE A 276 -12.95 -9.39 -8.52
C PHE A 276 -12.13 -10.53 -9.15
N LEU A 277 -12.79 -11.42 -9.90
CA LEU A 277 -12.13 -12.51 -10.60
C LEU A 277 -11.09 -12.00 -11.62
N GLN A 278 -11.40 -10.92 -12.32
CA GLN A 278 -10.46 -10.27 -13.24
C GLN A 278 -9.25 -9.71 -12.48
N TYR A 279 -9.46 -9.03 -11.34
CA TYR A 279 -8.36 -8.49 -10.53
C TYR A 279 -7.48 -9.61 -9.98
N GLN A 280 -8.06 -10.73 -9.54
CA GLN A 280 -7.28 -11.88 -9.08
C GLN A 280 -6.39 -12.43 -10.19
N LYS A 281 -6.94 -12.60 -11.40
CA LYS A 281 -6.18 -13.10 -12.55
C LYS A 281 -5.05 -12.16 -12.94
N GLU A 282 -5.31 -10.86 -13.01
CA GLU A 282 -4.27 -9.88 -13.33
C GLU A 282 -3.23 -9.76 -12.22
N ALA A 283 -3.66 -9.77 -10.95
CA ALA A 283 -2.77 -9.78 -9.79
C ALA A 283 -1.81 -10.97 -9.83
N GLN A 284 -2.30 -12.17 -10.12
CA GLN A 284 -1.45 -13.36 -10.27
C GLN A 284 -0.33 -13.12 -11.26
N ARG A 285 -0.66 -12.65 -12.47
CA ARG A 285 0.31 -12.41 -13.53
C ARG A 285 1.35 -11.36 -13.11
N VAL A 286 0.91 -10.22 -12.60
CA VAL A 286 1.82 -9.08 -12.31
C VAL A 286 2.66 -9.33 -11.07
N LEU A 287 2.14 -10.03 -10.06
CA LEU A 287 2.89 -10.41 -8.86
C LEU A 287 3.92 -11.49 -9.17
N GLU A 288 3.62 -12.44 -10.06
CA GLU A 288 4.61 -13.41 -10.53
C GLU A 288 5.79 -12.72 -11.23
N ILE A 289 5.49 -11.81 -12.17
CA ILE A 289 6.51 -11.00 -12.85
C ILE A 289 7.31 -10.18 -11.83
N ALA A 290 6.64 -9.47 -10.92
CA ALA A 290 7.31 -8.65 -9.92
C ALA A 290 8.22 -9.48 -8.98
N ALA A 291 7.80 -10.68 -8.59
CA ALA A 291 8.63 -11.59 -7.80
C ALA A 291 9.87 -12.07 -8.57
N HIS A 292 9.75 -12.34 -9.87
CA HIS A 292 10.90 -12.65 -10.72
C HIS A 292 11.85 -11.45 -10.87
N LEU A 293 11.33 -10.24 -11.05
CA LEU A 293 12.12 -9.00 -11.10
C LEU A 293 12.83 -8.74 -9.75
N ARG A 294 12.19 -9.05 -8.63
CA ARG A 294 12.82 -8.99 -7.30
C ARG A 294 13.95 -10.01 -7.18
N LYS A 295 13.71 -11.26 -7.57
CA LYS A 295 14.70 -12.34 -7.55
C LYS A 295 15.93 -12.05 -8.41
N SER A 296 15.75 -11.41 -9.57
CA SER A 296 16.84 -11.01 -10.46
C SER A 296 17.55 -9.71 -10.01
N GLY A 297 17.10 -9.10 -8.92
CA GLY A 297 17.66 -7.85 -8.40
C GLY A 297 17.31 -6.63 -9.24
N GLN A 298 16.32 -6.69 -10.11
CA GLN A 298 15.85 -5.55 -10.91
C GLN A 298 14.83 -4.68 -10.18
N LEU A 299 14.28 -5.21 -9.08
CA LEU A 299 13.27 -4.57 -8.24
C LEU A 299 13.87 -4.43 -6.84
N GLN A 300 14.68 -3.38 -6.66
CA GLN A 300 15.40 -3.08 -5.42
C GLN A 300 14.75 -1.92 -4.68
N PHE A 301 15.13 -1.79 -3.41
CA PHE A 301 14.87 -0.57 -2.68
C PHE A 301 15.89 0.49 -3.12
N ASP A 302 15.43 1.66 -3.55
CA ASP A 302 16.30 2.81 -3.78
C ASP A 302 16.73 3.41 -2.43
N THR A 303 17.77 2.83 -1.82
CA THR A 303 18.47 3.45 -0.68
C THR A 303 19.01 4.85 -1.03
N ALA A 304 19.20 5.13 -2.32
CA ALA A 304 19.77 6.35 -2.83
C ALA A 304 18.96 7.62 -2.52
N VAL A 305 17.65 7.54 -2.26
CA VAL A 305 16.83 8.75 -2.01
C VAL A 305 17.01 9.28 -0.57
N LEU A 306 17.44 8.45 0.39
CA LEU A 306 17.71 8.90 1.76
C LEU A 306 19.10 9.53 1.94
N PHE A 307 20.06 9.20 1.08
CA PHE A 307 21.40 9.79 1.10
C PHE A 307 21.58 10.97 0.11
N LEU A 308 20.63 11.18 -0.81
CA LEU A 308 20.64 12.28 -1.77
C LEU A 308 19.67 13.43 -1.45
N ILE A 309 19.43 13.71 -0.16
CA ILE A 309 19.10 15.07 0.28
C ILE A 309 20.35 15.68 0.95
N PRO A 310 21.44 15.99 0.23
CA PRO A 310 22.47 16.82 0.78
C PRO A 310 21.99 18.27 0.68
N LEU A 311 21.91 18.94 1.82
CA LEU A 311 22.39 20.32 2.00
C LEU A 311 21.77 21.49 1.21
N PHE A 312 20.78 21.29 0.33
CA PHE A 312 20.24 22.40 -0.48
C PHE A 312 19.30 23.38 0.25
N SER A 313 18.98 23.13 1.53
CA SER A 313 18.17 24.03 2.35
C SER A 313 18.98 24.96 3.26
N PHE A 314 20.33 24.95 3.19
CA PHE A 314 21.18 25.78 4.05
C PHE A 314 21.80 27.03 3.38
N PHE A 315 21.65 27.21 2.06
CA PHE A 315 22.18 28.37 1.33
C PHE A 315 21.07 29.06 0.53
N LEU A 316 20.11 29.69 1.20
CA LEU A 316 19.31 30.81 0.66
C LEU A 316 18.46 31.43 1.79
N LYS A 317 19.13 32.17 2.69
CA LYS A 317 18.49 33.25 3.44
C LYS A 317 18.80 34.58 2.74
N PRO A 318 17.83 35.27 2.14
CA PRO A 318 18.01 36.64 1.74
C PRO A 318 18.03 37.54 2.99
N HIS A 319 19.12 38.29 3.11
CA HIS A 319 19.34 39.31 4.14
C HIS A 319 18.36 40.47 3.91
N LEU A 320 17.20 40.45 4.57
CA LEU A 320 16.32 41.61 4.66
C LEU A 320 16.43 42.21 6.06
N TYR A 321 17.23 43.28 6.17
CA TYR A 321 17.16 44.22 7.30
C TYR A 321 17.12 45.66 6.80
N LYS A 322 15.93 46.26 6.94
CA LYS A 322 15.54 47.66 7.22
C LYS A 322 16.45 48.84 6.82
N LYS A 323 15.85 49.71 5.98
CA LYS A 323 15.55 51.16 6.15
C LYS A 323 16.58 52.03 6.90
N LYS A 324 17.10 53.08 6.23
CA LYS A 324 16.72 54.51 6.42
C LYS A 324 17.51 55.47 5.49
N ASN A 325 16.76 56.41 4.89
CA ASN A 325 17.03 57.81 4.53
C ASN A 325 18.41 58.25 3.97
N LEU A 326 18.42 58.83 2.76
CA LEU A 326 18.70 60.26 2.44
C LEU A 326 18.78 60.43 0.90
N MET A 327 17.93 61.28 0.31
CA MET A 327 18.27 62.58 -0.34
C MET A 327 18.94 62.54 -1.73
N TYR A 328 18.21 63.13 -2.69
CA TYR A 328 18.59 64.02 -3.81
C TYR A 328 19.95 63.88 -4.54
N CYS A 329 19.86 63.70 -5.86
CA CYS A 329 20.44 64.53 -6.96
C CYS A 329 20.46 63.67 -8.24
N SER A 330 19.66 63.97 -9.28
CA SER A 330 20.03 64.84 -10.43
C SER A 330 21.39 64.50 -11.03
N PHE A 331 21.44 63.86 -12.21
CA PHE A 331 21.89 64.47 -13.47
C PHE A 331 21.93 63.46 -14.63
N CYS A 332 21.71 64.02 -15.82
CA CYS A 332 21.77 63.45 -17.17
C CYS A 332 23.08 62.72 -17.51
N PHE A 333 23.01 61.69 -18.34
CA PHE A 333 23.28 61.78 -19.79
C PHE A 333 22.64 60.61 -20.53
#